data_AF-A0A420U4B0-F1
#
_entry.id   AF-A0A420U4B0-F1
#
_cell.length_a   1.000
_cell.length_b   1.000
_cell.length_c   1.000
_cell.angle_alpha   90.00
_cell.angle_beta   90.00
_cell.angle_gamma   90.00
#
_symmetry.space_group_name_H-M   'P 1'
#
loop_
_entity.id
_entity.type
_entity.pdbx_description
1 polymer ?
#
loop_
_entity_poly.entity_id
_entity_poly.type
_entity_poly.pdbx_seq_one_letter_code
_entity_poly.pdbx_strand_id
1 'polypeptide(L)'
;MGAIVEDSLDSLLAGDLSDFTQKRAAILEPAYKSYLISTDFRQDSPHPSSIYLLPSSEVVVLISRCPETEAATDLYITKLSDTFAENFIGYCPEEKCVVFKGERGLIDDFIDFIESVAGEKEVTVVMKAPEQIRIPLGGLEQGLEYEEFVARVEILECALWIGNSPSGMYSSSSSSSSLCK
;
A
#
# COMPACT_ATOMS: atom_id res chain seq x y z
N MET A 1 19.77 -11.92 -9.72
CA MET A 1 18.53 -11.34 -10.28
C MET A 1 17.39 -12.23 -9.81
N GLY A 2 16.71 -11.84 -8.72
CA GLY A 2 15.48 -12.49 -8.29
C GLY A 2 14.33 -12.08 -9.22
N ALA A 3 13.42 -13.00 -9.50
CA ALA A 3 12.16 -12.64 -10.17
C ALA A 3 11.23 -12.02 -9.11
N ILE A 4 10.62 -10.88 -9.43
CA ILE A 4 9.51 -10.33 -8.65
C ILE A 4 8.24 -10.86 -9.30
N VAL A 5 7.43 -11.58 -8.53
CA VAL A 5 6.09 -11.99 -8.96
C VAL A 5 5.10 -11.05 -8.28
N GLU A 6 4.57 -10.11 -9.06
CA GLU A 6 3.58 -9.14 -8.61
C GLU A 6 2.18 -9.73 -8.77
N ASP A 7 1.46 -9.91 -7.64
CA ASP A 7 0.02 -10.11 -7.64
C ASP A 7 -0.62 -8.76 -7.30
N SER A 8 -0.75 -7.89 -8.31
CA SER A 8 -1.39 -6.60 -8.14
C SER A 8 -2.89 -6.80 -7.91
N LEU A 9 -3.42 -6.35 -6.77
CA LEU A 9 -4.85 -6.42 -6.47
C LEU A 9 -5.69 -5.66 -7.51
N ASP A 10 -5.11 -4.65 -8.14
CA ASP A 10 -5.74 -3.89 -9.21
C ASP A 10 -5.96 -4.72 -10.49
N SER A 11 -5.19 -5.79 -10.69
CA SER A 11 -5.40 -6.73 -11.79
C SER A 11 -6.59 -7.67 -11.56
N LEU A 12 -7.00 -7.83 -10.29
CA LEU A 12 -8.13 -8.67 -9.87
C LEU A 12 -9.43 -7.86 -9.71
N LEU A 13 -9.34 -6.54 -9.53
CA LEU A 13 -10.43 -5.63 -9.81
C LEU A 13 -10.55 -5.49 -11.32
N ALA A 14 -11.28 -6.40 -11.97
CA ALA A 14 -11.55 -6.45 -13.41
C ALA A 14 -12.34 -5.25 -13.95
N GLY A 15 -11.81 -4.04 -13.74
CA GLY A 15 -12.10 -2.82 -14.48
C GLY A 15 -10.79 -2.39 -15.13
N ASP A 16 -10.86 -2.02 -16.40
CA ASP A 16 -9.74 -1.67 -17.27
C ASP A 16 -8.70 -0.78 -16.51
N LEU A 17 -7.40 -0.89 -16.78
CA LEU A 17 -6.39 0.05 -16.20
C LEU A 17 -6.80 1.52 -16.43
N SER A 18 -7.56 1.74 -17.52
CA SER A 18 -8.28 2.98 -17.83
C SER A 18 -9.32 3.37 -16.75
N ASP A 19 -10.15 2.45 -16.28
CA ASP A 19 -11.13 2.69 -15.22
C ASP A 19 -10.47 3.03 -13.89
N PHE A 20 -9.37 2.36 -13.55
CA PHE A 20 -8.57 2.70 -12.37
C PHE A 20 -8.00 4.11 -12.47
N THR A 21 -7.31 4.41 -13.59
CA THR A 21 -6.73 5.73 -13.84
C THR A 21 -7.79 6.83 -13.79
N GLN A 22 -8.98 6.56 -14.35
CA GLN A 22 -10.09 7.51 -14.35
C GLN A 22 -10.67 7.73 -12.95
N LYS A 23 -10.88 6.67 -12.16
CA LYS A 23 -11.36 6.78 -10.77
C LYS A 23 -10.35 7.52 -9.89
N ARG A 24 -9.07 7.22 -10.05
CA ARG A 24 -7.96 7.89 -9.37
C ARG A 24 -7.91 9.38 -9.70
N ALA A 25 -7.94 9.74 -10.99
CA ALA A 25 -7.96 11.14 -11.43
C ALA A 25 -9.20 11.91 -10.93
N ALA A 26 -10.37 11.26 -10.90
CA ALA A 26 -11.61 11.85 -10.40
C ALA A 26 -11.55 12.27 -8.92
N ILE A 27 -10.67 11.65 -8.13
CA ILE A 27 -10.44 11.99 -6.72
C ILE A 27 -9.29 13.01 -6.58
N LEU A 28 -8.17 12.78 -7.27
CA LEU A 28 -6.96 13.58 -7.12
C LEU A 28 -7.04 14.97 -7.77
N GLU A 29 -7.65 15.11 -8.94
CA GLU A 29 -7.69 16.40 -9.63
C GLU A 29 -8.48 17.48 -8.85
N PRO A 30 -9.69 17.19 -8.31
CA PRO A 30 -10.40 18.18 -7.50
C PRO A 30 -9.65 18.54 -6.22
N ALA A 31 -8.97 17.56 -5.61
CA ALA A 31 -8.17 17.77 -4.42
C ALA A 31 -6.95 18.65 -4.70
N TYR A 32 -6.24 18.41 -5.81
CA TYR A 32 -5.12 19.25 -6.23
C TYR A 32 -5.56 20.67 -6.59
N LYS A 33 -6.68 20.84 -7.30
CA LYS A 33 -7.25 22.17 -7.57
C LYS A 33 -7.59 22.91 -6.28
N SER A 34 -8.14 22.21 -5.29
CA SER A 34 -8.45 22.76 -3.96
C SER A 34 -7.18 23.16 -3.21
N TYR A 35 -6.12 22.36 -3.32
CA TYR A 35 -4.79 22.68 -2.79
C TYR A 35 -4.24 23.97 -3.41
N LEU A 36 -4.28 24.13 -4.73
CA LEU A 36 -3.74 25.32 -5.43
C LEU A 36 -4.44 26.64 -5.06
N ILE A 37 -5.74 26.60 -4.78
CA ILE A 37 -6.53 27.80 -4.44
C ILE A 37 -6.60 28.08 -2.95
N SER A 38 -6.10 27.17 -2.10
CA SER A 38 -6.10 27.34 -0.66
C SER A 38 -5.28 28.57 -0.29
N THR A 39 -5.84 29.50 0.49
CA THR A 39 -5.06 30.62 1.07
C THR A 39 -4.53 30.30 2.46
N ASP A 40 -4.99 29.19 3.06
CA ASP A 40 -4.53 28.65 4.34
C ASP A 40 -3.44 27.59 4.11
N PHE A 41 -2.39 27.93 3.35
CA PHE A 41 -1.16 27.15 3.41
C PHE A 41 -0.58 27.34 4.79
N ARG A 42 -0.79 26.33 5.64
CA ARG A 42 -0.41 26.36 7.04
C ARG A 42 1.09 26.55 7.08
N GLN A 43 1.50 27.71 7.59
CA GLN A 43 2.88 28.22 7.61
C GLN A 43 3.87 27.25 8.29
N ASP A 44 3.34 26.26 9.00
CA ASP A 44 4.01 25.16 9.68
C ASP A 44 3.67 23.80 9.05
N SER A 45 3.66 23.71 7.71
CA SER A 45 3.49 22.42 7.04
C SER A 45 4.57 21.46 7.56
N PRO A 46 4.20 20.27 8.07
CA PRO A 46 5.16 19.35 8.64
C PRO A 46 6.23 18.99 7.61
N HIS A 47 7.44 18.72 8.08
CA HIS A 47 8.54 18.24 7.22
C HIS A 47 8.11 17.02 6.38
N PRO A 48 8.83 16.74 5.28
CA PRO A 48 8.62 15.52 4.51
C PRO A 48 8.53 14.31 5.43
N SER A 49 7.52 13.50 5.21
CA SER A 49 7.30 12.30 6.02
C SER A 49 8.50 11.38 5.93
N SER A 50 8.75 10.63 6.99
CA SER A 50 9.79 9.60 7.02
C SER A 50 9.15 8.27 7.36
N ILE A 51 9.71 7.20 6.78
CA ILE A 51 9.33 5.84 7.15
C ILE A 51 9.94 5.50 8.51
N TYR A 52 9.18 4.87 9.39
CA TYR A 52 9.71 4.25 10.60
C TYR A 52 9.44 2.74 10.68
N LEU A 53 10.29 2.03 11.41
CA LEU A 53 10.14 0.60 11.65
C LEU A 53 9.23 0.35 12.85
N LEU A 54 8.21 -0.49 12.67
CA LEU A 54 7.36 -0.98 13.75
C LEU A 54 7.86 -2.32 14.28
N PRO A 55 7.77 -2.54 15.61
CA PRO A 55 7.98 -3.87 16.17
C PRO A 55 6.88 -4.81 15.70
N SER A 56 7.21 -6.08 15.46
CA SER A 56 6.26 -7.07 14.93
C SER A 56 5.02 -7.26 15.79
N SER A 57 5.13 -7.04 17.10
CA SER A 57 4.01 -7.12 18.04
C SER A 57 2.96 -6.03 17.83
N GLU A 58 3.26 -5.00 17.05
CA GLU A 58 2.34 -3.89 16.76
C GLU A 58 1.66 -4.03 15.40
N VAL A 59 2.07 -4.98 14.56
CA VAL A 59 1.63 -5.06 13.16
C VAL A 59 0.54 -6.12 13.01
N VAL A 60 -0.60 -5.72 12.46
CA VAL A 60 -1.67 -6.65 12.07
C VAL A 60 -1.94 -6.52 10.58
N VAL A 61 -2.02 -7.67 9.93
CA VAL A 61 -2.29 -7.80 8.50
C VAL A 61 -3.50 -8.69 8.33
N LEU A 62 -4.47 -8.22 7.54
CA LEU A 62 -5.62 -9.01 7.12
C LEU A 62 -5.59 -9.08 5.59
N ILE A 63 -5.53 -10.28 5.06
CA ILE A 63 -5.57 -10.54 3.61
C ILE A 63 -6.83 -11.31 3.32
N SER A 64 -7.71 -10.74 2.50
CA SER A 64 -8.84 -11.49 1.93
C SER A 64 -8.37 -12.20 0.67
N ARG A 65 -8.85 -13.42 0.42
CA ARG A 65 -8.50 -14.21 -0.75
C ARG A 65 -9.74 -14.77 -1.45
N CYS A 66 -9.73 -14.85 -2.78
CA CYS A 66 -10.77 -15.56 -3.52
C CYS A 66 -10.60 -17.06 -3.21
N PRO A 67 -11.63 -17.76 -2.71
CA PRO A 67 -11.50 -19.17 -2.29
C PRO A 67 -11.14 -20.14 -3.43
N GLU A 68 -11.40 -19.75 -4.68
CA GLU A 68 -11.19 -20.60 -5.86
C GLU A 68 -9.77 -20.50 -6.41
N THR A 69 -9.20 -19.29 -6.42
CA THR A 69 -7.89 -19.00 -7.01
C THR A 69 -6.80 -18.79 -5.97
N GLU A 70 -7.17 -18.65 -4.69
CA GLU A 70 -6.32 -18.22 -3.57
C GLU A 70 -5.63 -16.86 -3.76
N ALA A 71 -5.96 -16.16 -4.85
CA ALA A 71 -5.46 -14.84 -5.16
C ALA A 71 -5.96 -13.84 -4.11
N ALA A 72 -5.09 -12.91 -3.72
CA ALA A 72 -5.49 -11.88 -2.77
C ALA A 72 -6.55 -10.98 -3.40
N THR A 73 -7.61 -10.66 -2.68
CA THR A 73 -8.70 -9.77 -3.16
C THR A 73 -8.76 -8.47 -2.38
N ASP A 74 -8.18 -8.45 -1.18
CA ASP A 74 -8.07 -7.25 -0.37
C ASP A 74 -6.90 -7.40 0.60
N LEU A 75 -6.34 -6.26 1.01
CA LEU A 75 -5.26 -6.16 1.97
C LEU A 75 -5.59 -5.03 2.93
N TYR A 76 -5.42 -5.28 4.23
CA TYR A 76 -5.54 -4.27 5.26
C TYR A 76 -4.39 -4.37 6.23
N ILE A 77 -3.65 -3.28 6.37
CA ILE A 77 -2.50 -3.19 7.28
C ILE A 77 -2.79 -2.16 8.38
N THR A 78 -2.59 -2.56 9.63
CA THR A 78 -2.80 -1.68 10.79
C THR A 78 -1.73 -1.83 11.84
N LYS A 79 -1.58 -0.76 12.62
CA LYS A 79 -0.84 -0.75 13.87
C LYS A 79 -1.81 -0.90 15.04
N LEU A 80 -1.52 -1.82 15.97
CA LEU A 80 -2.39 -2.12 17.11
C LEU A 80 -2.61 -0.94 18.04
N SER A 81 -1.56 -0.20 18.39
CA SER A 81 -1.70 0.94 19.31
C SER A 81 -2.38 2.17 18.67
N ASP A 82 -2.45 2.22 17.34
CA ASP A 82 -2.97 3.38 16.59
C ASP A 82 -3.34 2.97 15.15
N THR A 83 -4.64 2.78 14.91
CA THR A 83 -5.16 2.37 13.60
C THR A 83 -5.00 3.46 12.51
N PHE A 84 -4.66 4.69 12.88
CA PHE A 84 -4.45 5.80 11.95
C PHE A 84 -2.97 6.02 11.61
N ALA A 85 -2.08 5.19 12.17
CA ALA A 85 -0.67 5.22 11.87
C ALA A 85 -0.40 4.93 10.39
N GLU A 86 0.57 5.64 9.83
CA GLU A 86 1.03 5.57 8.45
C GLU A 86 2.53 5.82 8.40
N ASN A 87 3.13 5.64 7.21
CA ASN A 87 4.55 5.80 6.95
C ASN A 87 5.40 4.84 7.79
N PHE A 88 5.04 3.57 7.75
CA PHE A 88 5.78 2.54 8.47
C PHE A 88 6.05 1.28 7.65
N ILE A 89 7.12 0.61 8.06
CA ILE A 89 7.44 -0.77 7.67
C ILE A 89 7.33 -1.66 8.90
N GLY A 90 6.81 -2.86 8.74
CA GLY A 90 6.67 -3.82 9.82
C GLY A 90 6.80 -5.25 9.34
N TYR A 91 7.00 -6.18 10.27
CA TYR A 91 6.90 -7.62 9.99
C TYR A 91 5.71 -8.20 10.74
N CYS A 92 4.81 -8.88 10.03
CA CYS A 92 3.68 -9.59 10.62
C CYS A 92 4.04 -11.07 10.83
N PRO A 93 4.16 -11.55 12.08
CA PRO A 93 4.51 -12.94 12.36
C PRO A 93 3.47 -13.96 11.89
N GLU A 94 2.19 -13.60 11.92
CA GLU A 94 1.06 -14.45 11.58
C GLU A 94 1.08 -14.80 10.08
N GLU A 95 1.18 -13.77 9.24
CA GLU A 95 1.24 -13.90 7.78
C GLU A 95 2.67 -14.13 7.25
N LYS A 96 3.68 -14.00 8.12
CA LYS A 96 5.12 -14.10 7.82
C LYS A 96 5.57 -13.21 6.67
N CYS A 97 5.05 -11.99 6.62
CA CYS A 97 5.33 -11.00 5.58
C CYS A 97 5.91 -9.71 6.15
N VAL A 98 6.67 -9.02 5.32
CA VAL A 98 7.04 -7.62 5.53
C VAL A 98 5.94 -6.76 4.93
N VAL A 99 5.54 -5.71 5.62
CA VAL A 99 4.51 -4.79 5.17
C VAL A 99 4.99 -3.37 5.11
N PHE A 100 4.40 -2.61 4.20
CA PHE A 100 4.54 -1.17 4.08
C PHE A 100 3.15 -0.54 4.04
N LYS A 101 2.96 0.49 4.85
CA LYS A 101 1.80 1.37 4.79
C LYS A 101 2.29 2.80 4.88
N GLY A 102 2.12 3.57 3.82
CA GLY A 102 2.63 4.93 3.79
C GLY A 102 2.38 5.66 2.50
N GLU A 103 2.78 6.92 2.49
CA GLU A 103 2.72 7.82 1.36
C GLU A 103 3.40 7.24 0.12
N ARG A 104 2.79 7.44 -1.05
CA ARG A 104 3.34 6.99 -2.33
C ARG A 104 4.76 7.49 -2.57
N GLY A 105 5.10 8.70 -2.12
CA GLY A 105 6.44 9.25 -2.24
C GLY A 105 7.53 8.49 -1.49
N LEU A 106 7.15 7.60 -0.56
CA LEU A 106 8.06 6.80 0.25
C LEU A 106 8.25 5.38 -0.30
N ILE A 107 7.66 5.04 -1.46
CA ILE A 107 7.76 3.68 -1.99
C ILE A 107 9.18 3.30 -2.39
N ASP A 108 9.97 4.24 -2.91
CA ASP A 108 11.35 3.98 -3.33
C ASP A 108 12.23 3.63 -2.12
N ASP A 109 12.08 4.35 -1.00
CA ASP A 109 12.77 4.04 0.27
C ASP A 109 12.40 2.64 0.78
N PHE A 110 11.14 2.23 0.61
CA PHE A 110 10.69 0.87 0.95
C PHE A 110 11.30 -0.18 0.02
N ILE A 111 11.34 0.06 -1.29
CA ILE A 111 11.94 -0.85 -2.26
C ILE A 111 13.43 -1.04 -1.95
N ASP A 112 14.18 0.05 -1.75
CA ASP A 112 15.59 0.01 -1.38
C ASP A 112 15.82 -0.79 -0.08
N PHE A 113 14.95 -0.61 0.92
CA PHE A 113 14.99 -1.40 2.14
C PHE A 113 14.77 -2.89 1.85
N ILE A 114 13.76 -3.26 1.06
CA ILE A 114 13.47 -4.66 0.73
C ILE A 114 14.61 -5.29 -0.07
N GLU A 115 15.16 -4.61 -1.07
CA GLU A 115 16.29 -5.12 -1.85
C GLU A 115 17.50 -5.42 -0.96
N SER A 116 17.77 -4.55 0.02
CA SER A 116 18.86 -4.74 0.98
C SER A 116 18.67 -5.98 1.87
N VAL A 117 17.43 -6.37 2.16
CA VAL A 117 17.08 -7.48 3.07
C VAL A 117 16.85 -8.79 2.31
N ALA A 118 16.24 -8.73 1.13
CA ALA A 118 15.90 -9.90 0.33
C ALA A 118 17.14 -10.54 -0.32
N GLY A 119 18.13 -9.72 -0.70
CA GLY A 119 19.31 -10.19 -1.42
C GLY A 119 18.92 -10.83 -2.75
N GLU A 120 19.27 -12.10 -2.94
CA GLU A 120 18.95 -12.85 -4.18
C GLU A 120 17.64 -13.66 -4.11
N LYS A 121 16.89 -13.58 -3.00
CA LYS A 121 15.67 -14.36 -2.81
C LYS A 121 14.54 -13.85 -3.71
N GLU A 122 13.67 -14.77 -4.10
CA GLU A 122 12.41 -14.43 -4.78
C GLU A 122 11.50 -13.66 -3.81
N VAL A 123 10.78 -12.69 -4.38
CA VAL A 123 9.89 -11.81 -3.66
C VAL A 123 8.50 -11.88 -4.28
N THR A 124 7.49 -12.22 -3.48
CA THR A 124 6.08 -12.13 -3.86
C THR A 124 5.48 -10.90 -3.22
N VAL A 125 4.76 -10.10 -4.01
CA VAL A 125 4.18 -8.82 -3.57
C VAL A 125 2.67 -8.85 -3.77
N VAL A 126 1.94 -8.41 -2.73
CA VAL A 126 0.54 -8.02 -2.82
C VAL A 126 0.47 -6.52 -2.54
N MET A 127 0.00 -5.77 -3.53
CA MET A 127 -0.14 -4.32 -3.44
C MET A 127 -1.61 -3.93 -3.58
N LYS A 128 -2.07 -3.05 -2.69
CA LYS A 128 -3.38 -2.44 -2.73
C LYS A 128 -3.27 -1.01 -3.20
N ALA A 129 -4.04 -0.65 -4.24
CA ALA A 129 -4.14 0.74 -4.66
C ALA A 129 -4.72 1.64 -3.56
N PRO A 130 -4.38 2.93 -3.58
CA PRO A 130 -5.02 3.91 -2.72
C PRO A 130 -6.52 3.97 -3.00
N GLU A 131 -7.34 3.61 -2.01
CA GLU A 131 -8.81 3.76 -2.10
C GLU A 131 -9.28 5.17 -1.69
N GLN A 132 -8.41 5.92 -1.01
CA GLN A 132 -8.70 7.24 -0.49
C GLN A 132 -7.45 8.12 -0.50
N ILE A 133 -7.68 9.43 -0.61
CA ILE A 133 -6.63 10.45 -0.39
C ILE A 133 -6.66 10.89 1.07
N ARG A 134 -5.49 11.09 1.67
CA ARG A 134 -5.35 11.63 3.02
C ARG A 134 -4.53 12.90 2.99
N ILE A 135 -5.09 13.96 3.56
CA ILE A 135 -4.34 15.20 3.77
C ILE A 135 -3.76 15.18 5.19
N PRO A 136 -2.44 15.35 5.36
CA PRO A 136 -1.81 15.35 6.69
C PRO A 136 -2.44 16.37 7.64
N LEU A 137 -2.50 16.01 8.93
CA LEU A 137 -2.89 16.92 10.01
C LEU A 137 -1.81 17.99 10.14
N GLY A 138 -2.06 19.16 9.55
CA GLY A 138 -1.04 20.19 9.38
C GLY A 138 -1.01 20.78 7.98
N GLY A 139 -1.69 20.15 7.02
CA GLY A 139 -1.71 20.58 5.62
C GLY A 139 -0.52 20.03 4.84
N LEU A 140 -0.30 20.62 3.67
CA LEU A 140 0.81 20.31 2.77
C LEU A 140 1.67 21.55 2.57
N GLU A 141 2.94 21.34 2.22
CA GLU A 141 3.88 22.38 1.83
C GLU A 141 3.33 23.17 0.63
N GLN A 142 3.66 24.45 0.48
CA GLN A 142 3.22 25.25 -0.67
C GLN A 142 4.09 24.99 -1.90
N GLY A 143 3.49 25.00 -3.09
CA GLY A 143 4.19 24.95 -4.37
C GLY A 143 4.50 23.55 -4.87
N LEU A 144 3.85 22.52 -4.32
CA LEU A 144 3.93 21.16 -4.84
C LEU A 144 3.32 21.11 -6.24
N GLU A 145 4.06 20.54 -7.18
CA GLU A 145 3.54 20.13 -8.47
C GLU A 145 2.57 18.95 -8.30
N TYR A 146 1.80 18.63 -9.33
CA TYR A 146 0.74 17.61 -9.25
C TYR A 146 1.25 16.26 -8.72
N GLU A 147 2.34 15.72 -9.27
CA GLU A 147 2.87 14.44 -8.82
C GLU A 147 3.46 14.48 -7.41
N GLU A 148 3.99 15.62 -6.99
CA GLU A 148 4.50 15.81 -5.61
C GLU A 148 3.33 15.86 -4.62
N PHE A 149 2.24 16.55 -4.96
CA PHE A 149 1.00 16.52 -4.19
C PHE A 149 0.46 15.10 -4.06
N VAL A 150 0.35 14.39 -5.18
CA VAL A 150 -0.11 13.00 -5.23
C VAL A 150 0.75 12.10 -4.35
N ALA A 151 2.08 12.24 -4.44
CA ALA A 151 3.03 11.48 -3.63
C ALA A 151 2.82 11.65 -2.11
N ARG A 152 2.28 12.79 -1.68
CA ARG A 152 2.03 13.12 -0.27
C ARG A 152 0.66 12.69 0.24
N VAL A 153 -0.33 12.54 -0.63
CA VAL A 153 -1.72 12.29 -0.20
C VAL A 153 -2.23 10.88 -0.48
N GLU A 154 -1.59 10.16 -1.40
CA GLU A 154 -1.91 8.76 -1.64
C GLU A 154 -1.19 7.87 -0.64
N ILE A 155 -1.96 7.03 0.05
CA ILE A 155 -1.42 6.01 0.96
C ILE A 155 -1.49 4.67 0.26
N LEU A 156 -0.34 4.02 0.14
CA LEU A 156 -0.19 2.68 -0.39
C LEU A 156 -0.13 1.67 0.74
N GLU A 157 -0.69 0.49 0.50
CA GLU A 157 -0.61 -0.67 1.37
C GLU A 157 0.00 -1.83 0.59
N CYS A 158 1.07 -2.41 1.13
CA CYS A 158 1.83 -3.46 0.48
C CYS A 158 2.22 -4.54 1.49
N ALA A 159 2.04 -5.81 1.12
CA ALA A 159 2.52 -6.96 1.86
C ALA A 159 3.42 -7.81 0.96
N LEU A 160 4.53 -8.28 1.52
CA LEU A 160 5.63 -8.83 0.75
C LEU A 160 6.25 -10.05 1.46
N TRP A 161 6.45 -11.13 0.73
CA TRP A 161 7.04 -12.37 1.23
C TRP A 161 8.41 -12.60 0.58
N ILE A 162 9.42 -12.81 1.41
CA ILE A 162 10.80 -13.03 0.96
C ILE A 162 11.12 -14.53 1.07
N GLY A 163 11.38 -15.17 -0.07
CA GLY A 163 11.74 -16.60 -0.14
C GLY A 163 10.60 -17.56 0.20
N ASN A 164 9.37 -17.08 0.29
CA ASN A 164 8.14 -17.85 0.49
C ASN A 164 7.04 -17.26 -0.39
N SER A 165 6.09 -18.07 -0.85
CA SER A 165 4.86 -17.60 -1.49
C SER A 165 3.68 -17.68 -0.50
N PRO A 166 2.73 -16.72 -0.54
CA PRO A 166 1.49 -16.80 0.24
C PRO A 166 0.68 -18.09 0.02
N SER A 167 0.76 -18.70 -1.17
CA SER A 167 0.03 -19.94 -1.52
C SER A 167 0.63 -21.22 -0.94
N GLY A 168 1.84 -21.17 -0.37
CA GLY A 168 2.49 -22.34 0.21
C GLY A 168 1.97 -22.76 1.59
N MET A 169 0.98 -22.05 2.16
CA MET A 169 0.63 -22.18 3.58
C MET A 169 -0.64 -22.98 3.90
N TYR A 170 -1.52 -23.29 2.93
CA TYR A 170 -2.78 -23.99 3.21
C TYR A 170 -3.12 -25.11 2.22
N SER A 171 -2.34 -26.19 2.24
CA SER A 171 -2.82 -27.46 1.65
C SER A 171 -3.79 -28.17 2.59
N SER A 172 -5.08 -27.77 2.63
CA SER A 172 -6.20 -28.68 2.97
C SER A 172 -7.59 -28.08 2.75
N SER A 173 -8.35 -28.75 1.87
CA SER A 173 -9.82 -28.92 1.78
C SER A 173 -10.72 -27.84 1.14
N SER A 174 -10.97 -28.05 -0.16
CA SER A 174 -12.26 -28.25 -0.86
C SER A 174 -13.38 -27.17 -0.86
N SER A 175 -13.54 -26.58 -2.05
CA SER A 175 -14.74 -26.44 -2.91
C SER A 175 -16.04 -25.84 -2.37
N SER A 176 -16.45 -24.69 -2.94
CA SER A 176 -17.77 -24.48 -3.57
C SER A 176 -17.81 -23.14 -4.32
N SER A 177 -18.37 -23.18 -5.53
CA SER A 177 -18.30 -22.15 -6.56
C SER A 177 -19.28 -20.99 -6.39
N SER A 178 -18.81 -19.76 -6.57
CA SER A 178 -19.61 -18.63 -7.04
C SER A 178 -18.70 -17.53 -7.61
N LEU A 179 -19.09 -16.98 -8.76
CA LEU A 179 -18.30 -16.02 -9.54
C LEU A 179 -17.72 -14.88 -8.67
N CYS A 180 -16.40 -14.90 -8.48
CA CYS A 180 -15.60 -13.72 -8.10
C CYS A 180 -15.76 -12.70 -9.26
N LYS A 181 -16.31 -11.52 -8.97
CA LYS A 181 -16.44 -10.39 -9.91
C LYS A 181 -15.32 -9.39 -9.66
#